data_AF-A0A938FEI4-F1
#
_entry.id   AF-A0A938FEI4-F1
#
_cell.length_a   1.000
_cell.length_b   1.000
_cell.length_c   1.000
_cell.angle_alpha   90.00
_cell.angle_beta   90.00
_cell.angle_gamma   90.00
#
_symmetry.space_group_name_H-M   'P 1'
#
loop_
_entity.id
_entity.type
_entity.pdbx_description
1 polymer ?
#
loop_
_entity_poly.entity_id
_entity_poly.type
_entity_poly.pdbx_seq_one_letter_code
_entity_poly.pdbx_strand_id
1 'polypeptide(L)'
;MLFDLLNTLLGALALGLLLSLTFVFPESGGRFTESSKRLRNVLPIIFLAWLVAAIGNLLATLANLFESSIVEMLDVTTIRSYVTQTSLGRLQLIQVVSALFLLLICKNLRRTGGSLIAYLVALIGVAAPLLQSHTAQAAGHGLAIGSLIIHVIALSAWTGAVISLLFMDIDCKKFALTRIGLIATWSVVAIVITGTTSSILRLGFSTEWFSSYGLMIMAKVLILGIIALTAPKIRNGIENEKLIKFEVALLLVVLSLGSLLSRFTPIVEGEYQYDRVKELVGISMPPEPNLFRLFFEYEADALMLGTLVFATALYIRGVVNLARRGDKWPVGRTISFAIGISLIDYSTSGGLGLYSIFSFQYHMIAHMTLSMIAPILIVLSAPITLALRTLPIGRNKEERGLRGWLIQSLHSRFSKVFTHPIIALAIFDGSLFALYFTPLFGNLMSSHFGHLLMNFHFILAGLLFFHVIVGIDPNPRRVHHLVRVVILLGAISIHAFFSIALQASSTLIDGGFYQSLERPWATDLLADQKTGAAIGWAMGEIPIVIALIATFIQWTRVDAREAKRADKNSERDLAEYNDYLRKLAEGRRDS
;
A
#
# COMPACT_ATOMS: atom_id res chain seq x y z
N MET A 1 -7.56 13.70 26.96
CA MET A 1 -6.45 12.74 27.18
C MET A 1 -6.93 11.30 27.21
N LEU A 2 -7.93 10.94 28.04
CA LEU A 2 -8.41 9.56 28.13
C LEU A 2 -8.91 8.99 26.79
N PHE A 3 -9.75 9.73 26.07
CA PHE A 3 -10.30 9.26 24.79
C PHE A 3 -9.24 9.03 23.71
N ASP A 4 -8.22 9.89 23.62
CA ASP A 4 -7.13 9.75 22.67
C ASP A 4 -6.29 8.48 22.92
N LEU A 5 -5.91 8.26 24.19
CA LEU A 5 -5.20 7.06 24.61
C LEU A 5 -6.01 5.79 24.33
N LEU A 6 -7.29 5.78 24.73
CA LEU A 6 -8.19 4.66 24.47
C LEU A 6 -8.38 4.41 22.98
N ASN A 7 -8.53 5.47 22.17
CA ASN A 7 -8.72 5.37 20.72
C ASN A 7 -7.50 4.72 20.06
N THR A 8 -6.30 5.17 20.42
CA THR A 8 -5.04 4.61 19.90
C THR A 8 -4.88 3.14 20.30
N LEU A 9 -5.09 2.82 21.58
CA LEU A 9 -4.96 1.46 22.10
C LEU A 9 -5.97 0.50 21.47
N LEU A 10 -7.25 0.89 21.41
CA LEU A 10 -8.32 0.05 20.89
C LEU A 10 -8.22 -0.11 19.37
N GLY A 11 -7.80 0.94 18.64
CA GLY A 11 -7.50 0.85 17.22
C GLY A 11 -6.34 -0.11 16.91
N ALA A 12 -5.23 0.02 17.64
CA ALA A 12 -4.09 -0.88 17.51
C ALA A 12 -4.46 -2.34 17.85
N LEU A 13 -5.26 -2.54 18.91
CA LEU A 13 -5.76 -3.84 19.30
C LEU A 13 -6.68 -4.44 18.23
N ALA A 14 -7.65 -3.67 17.72
CA ALA A 14 -8.55 -4.08 16.65
C ALA A 14 -7.78 -4.53 15.40
N LEU A 15 -6.82 -3.71 14.97
CA LEU A 15 -5.95 -3.99 13.82
C LEU A 15 -5.14 -5.28 14.04
N GLY A 16 -4.47 -5.41 15.18
CA GLY A 16 -3.65 -6.57 15.52
C GLY A 16 -4.45 -7.87 15.65
N LEU A 17 -5.63 -7.83 16.27
CA LEU A 17 -6.48 -9.01 16.44
C LEU A 17 -7.09 -9.47 15.12
N LEU A 18 -7.44 -8.55 14.22
CA LEU A 18 -7.89 -8.89 12.86
C LEU A 18 -6.76 -9.52 12.03
N LEU A 19 -5.52 -9.05 12.18
CA LEU A 19 -4.34 -9.68 11.58
C LEU A 19 -4.18 -11.12 12.08
N SER A 20 -4.26 -11.32 13.41
CA SER A 20 -4.18 -12.64 14.02
C SER A 20 -5.31 -13.56 13.58
N LEU A 21 -6.55 -13.06 13.55
CA LEU A 21 -7.70 -13.83 13.07
C LEU A 21 -7.48 -14.27 11.62
N THR A 22 -6.91 -13.41 10.77
CA THR A 22 -6.70 -13.69 9.34
C THR A 22 -5.56 -14.68 9.09
N PHE A 23 -4.43 -14.54 9.79
CA PHE A 23 -3.19 -15.23 9.44
C PHE A 23 -2.66 -16.19 10.51
N VAL A 24 -3.12 -16.12 11.76
CA VAL A 24 -2.56 -16.91 12.87
C VAL A 24 -3.47 -18.08 13.25
N PHE A 25 -4.78 -17.84 13.41
CA PHE A 25 -5.73 -18.89 13.78
C PHE A 25 -5.80 -20.01 12.73
N PRO A 26 -6.11 -21.25 13.15
CA PRO A 26 -6.37 -22.34 12.21
C PRO A 26 -7.67 -22.09 11.44
N GLU A 27 -7.66 -22.53 10.19
CA GLU A 27 -8.80 -22.43 9.28
C GLU A 27 -8.88 -23.68 8.41
N SER A 28 -10.10 -24.00 7.97
CA SER A 28 -10.38 -25.12 7.07
C SER A 28 -11.02 -24.57 5.80
N GLY A 29 -10.28 -24.61 4.69
CA GLY A 29 -10.74 -24.15 3.38
C GLY A 29 -11.25 -22.70 3.35
N GLY A 30 -10.67 -21.77 4.10
CA GLY A 30 -11.14 -20.39 4.19
C GLY A 30 -12.05 -20.07 5.37
N ARG A 31 -12.55 -21.08 6.08
CA ARG A 31 -13.53 -20.89 7.17
C ARG A 31 -12.84 -21.02 8.51
N PHE A 32 -13.24 -20.17 9.44
CA PHE A 32 -12.74 -20.24 10.80
C PHE A 32 -13.25 -21.48 11.53
N THR A 33 -12.38 -22.11 12.31
CA THR A 33 -12.73 -23.24 13.19
C THR A 33 -13.26 -22.73 14.54
N GLU A 34 -13.70 -23.65 15.41
CA GLU A 34 -14.19 -23.32 16.77
C GLU A 34 -13.13 -22.62 17.64
N SER A 35 -11.83 -22.84 17.42
CA SER A 35 -10.77 -22.19 18.23
C SER A 35 -10.77 -20.66 18.10
N SER A 36 -11.23 -20.13 16.96
CA SER A 36 -11.39 -18.68 16.75
C SER A 36 -12.59 -18.06 17.47
N LYS A 37 -13.52 -18.87 17.97
CA LYS A 37 -14.85 -18.41 18.44
C LYS A 37 -14.74 -17.47 19.62
N ARG A 38 -13.84 -17.75 20.58
CA ARG A 38 -13.58 -16.87 21.73
C ARG A 38 -13.18 -15.48 21.28
N LEU A 39 -12.21 -15.38 20.35
CA LEU A 39 -11.77 -14.10 19.80
C LEU A 39 -12.91 -13.41 19.02
N ARG A 40 -13.63 -14.14 18.17
CA ARG A 40 -14.74 -13.59 17.38
C ARG A 40 -15.89 -13.05 18.25
N ASN A 41 -16.10 -13.60 19.44
CA ASN A 41 -17.10 -13.09 20.39
C ASN A 41 -16.67 -11.79 21.08
N VAL A 42 -15.36 -11.54 21.20
CA VAL A 42 -14.81 -10.33 21.84
C VAL A 42 -14.63 -9.19 20.83
N LEU A 43 -14.41 -9.48 19.55
CA LEU A 43 -14.23 -8.45 18.51
C LEU A 43 -15.34 -7.38 18.47
N PRO A 44 -16.65 -7.70 18.56
CA PRO A 44 -17.70 -6.68 18.59
C PRO A 44 -17.56 -5.71 19.76
N ILE A 45 -17.11 -6.19 20.92
CA ILE A 45 -16.90 -5.37 22.12
C ILE A 45 -15.72 -4.41 21.88
N ILE A 46 -14.64 -4.91 21.27
CA ILE A 46 -13.47 -4.09 20.93
C ILE A 46 -13.84 -3.04 19.88
N PHE A 47 -14.61 -3.39 18.84
CA PHE A 47 -15.03 -2.44 17.82
C PHE A 47 -16.01 -1.39 18.37
N LEU A 48 -16.92 -1.79 19.26
CA LEU A 48 -17.80 -0.84 19.94
C LEU A 48 -17.00 0.11 20.85
N ALA A 49 -16.08 -0.43 21.64
CA ALA A 49 -15.20 0.38 22.49
C ALA A 49 -14.34 1.33 21.66
N TRP A 50 -13.79 0.85 20.53
CA TRP A 50 -13.01 1.69 19.63
C TRP A 50 -13.87 2.79 18.99
N LEU A 51 -15.09 2.48 18.56
CA LEU A 51 -16.03 3.46 18.03
C LEU A 51 -16.34 4.56 19.06
N VAL A 52 -16.64 4.18 20.31
CA VAL A 52 -16.89 5.14 21.39
C VAL A 52 -15.64 5.97 21.67
N ALA A 53 -14.45 5.36 21.69
CA ALA A 53 -13.21 6.06 21.90
C ALA A 53 -12.87 7.02 20.73
N ALA A 54 -13.14 6.64 19.48
CA ALA A 54 -12.92 7.46 18.30
C ALA A 54 -13.85 8.68 18.27
N ILE A 55 -15.15 8.48 18.56
CA ILE A 55 -16.12 9.58 18.69
C ILE A 55 -15.71 10.50 19.85
N GLY A 56 -15.39 9.93 21.00
CA GLY A 56 -14.94 10.70 22.16
C GLY A 56 -13.64 11.45 21.90
N ASN A 57 -12.73 10.90 21.08
CA ASN A 57 -11.50 11.57 20.69
C ASN A 57 -11.80 12.76 19.77
N LEU A 58 -12.65 12.58 18.77
CA LEU A 58 -13.10 13.66 17.88
C LEU A 58 -13.72 14.81 18.68
N LEU A 59 -14.66 14.50 19.58
CA LEU A 59 -15.31 15.51 20.42
C LEU A 59 -14.31 16.16 21.40
N ALA A 60 -13.37 15.41 21.97
CA ALA A 60 -12.35 15.96 22.85
C ALA A 60 -11.36 16.86 22.10
N THR A 61 -10.98 16.52 20.86
CA THR A 61 -10.17 17.39 20.00
C THR A 61 -10.91 18.71 19.74
N LEU A 62 -12.19 18.62 19.41
CA LEU A 62 -13.03 19.78 19.14
C LEU A 62 -13.20 20.66 20.39
N ALA A 63 -13.47 20.05 21.55
CA ALA A 63 -13.57 20.74 22.84
C ALA A 63 -12.26 21.47 23.21
N ASN A 64 -11.10 20.85 22.96
CA ASN A 64 -9.81 21.52 23.18
C ASN A 64 -9.60 22.70 22.22
N LEU A 65 -10.05 22.60 20.98
CA LEU A 65 -9.89 23.66 19.97
C LEU A 65 -10.70 24.91 20.31
N PHE A 66 -11.89 24.72 20.88
CA PHE A 66 -12.79 25.80 21.30
C PHE A 66 -12.69 26.15 22.79
N GLU A 67 -11.70 25.59 23.51
CA GLU A 67 -11.51 25.76 24.96
C GLU A 67 -12.82 25.57 25.78
N SER A 68 -13.61 24.58 25.40
CA SER A 68 -14.98 24.38 25.87
C SER A 68 -15.21 22.96 26.39
N SER A 69 -16.43 22.68 26.87
CA SER A 69 -16.79 21.34 27.35
C SER A 69 -17.22 20.41 26.20
N ILE A 70 -17.00 19.10 26.36
CA ILE A 70 -17.46 18.08 25.40
C ILE A 70 -18.98 18.16 25.15
N VAL A 71 -19.75 18.56 26.17
CA VAL A 71 -21.22 18.63 26.09
C VAL A 71 -21.66 19.77 25.16
N GLU A 72 -21.01 20.92 25.23
CA GLU A 72 -21.29 22.05 24.34
C GLU A 72 -20.92 21.72 22.89
N MET A 73 -19.93 20.85 22.69
CA MET A 73 -19.48 20.42 21.36
C MET A 73 -20.36 19.34 20.72
N LEU A 74 -21.44 18.89 21.36
CA LEU A 74 -22.43 17.98 20.77
C LEU A 74 -23.36 18.65 19.75
N ASP A 75 -23.09 19.92 19.42
CA ASP A 75 -23.80 20.64 18.37
C ASP A 75 -23.47 20.08 16.96
N VAL A 76 -24.53 19.76 16.21
CA VAL A 76 -24.43 19.17 14.87
C VAL A 76 -23.78 20.13 13.88
N THR A 77 -24.03 21.44 13.99
CA THR A 77 -23.43 22.41 13.07
C THR A 77 -21.92 22.51 13.25
N THR A 78 -21.47 22.52 14.50
CA THR A 78 -20.05 22.55 14.86
C THR A 78 -19.33 21.27 14.43
N ILE A 79 -19.89 20.09 14.73
CA ILE A 79 -19.32 18.80 14.31
C ILE A 79 -19.23 18.74 12.78
N ARG A 80 -20.32 19.09 12.08
CA ARG A 80 -20.35 19.07 10.60
C ARG A 80 -19.31 20.01 10.02
N SER A 81 -19.19 21.23 10.54
CA SER A 81 -18.17 22.19 10.10
C SER A 81 -16.77 21.61 10.27
N TYR A 82 -16.46 21.08 11.46
CA TYR A 82 -15.16 20.48 11.75
C TYR A 82 -14.81 19.32 10.81
N VAL A 83 -15.70 18.34 10.64
CA VAL A 83 -15.40 17.16 9.81
C VAL A 83 -15.40 17.41 8.31
N THR A 84 -15.95 18.53 7.84
CA THR A 84 -15.98 18.87 6.41
C THR A 84 -14.93 19.90 6.02
N GLN A 85 -14.65 20.88 6.89
CA GLN A 85 -13.77 22.00 6.57
C GLN A 85 -12.33 21.76 7.02
N THR A 86 -12.12 21.00 8.10
CA THR A 86 -10.76 20.73 8.60
C THR A 86 -10.25 19.38 8.08
N SER A 87 -8.97 19.34 7.72
CA SER A 87 -8.32 18.11 7.31
C SER A 87 -8.27 17.08 8.45
N LEU A 88 -8.06 17.51 9.70
CA LEU A 88 -8.01 16.63 10.87
C LEU A 88 -9.37 15.99 11.12
N GLY A 89 -10.44 16.78 11.05
CA GLY A 89 -11.80 16.30 11.22
C GLY A 89 -12.20 15.29 10.14
N ARG A 90 -11.79 15.48 8.88
CA ARG A 90 -12.00 14.49 7.81
C ARG A 90 -11.31 13.15 8.12
N LEU A 91 -10.07 13.19 8.59
CA LEU A 91 -9.28 11.98 8.91
C LEU A 91 -9.82 11.25 10.15
N GLN A 92 -10.23 11.98 11.19
CA GLN A 92 -10.92 11.41 12.34
C GLN A 92 -12.30 10.83 11.97
N LEU A 93 -13.02 11.46 11.04
CA LEU A 93 -14.26 10.91 10.51
C LEU A 93 -14.04 9.57 9.80
N ILE A 94 -12.98 9.43 9.00
CA ILE A 94 -12.60 8.14 8.39
C ILE A 94 -12.37 7.07 9.45
N GLN A 95 -11.73 7.41 10.57
CA GLN A 95 -11.53 6.49 11.69
C GLN A 95 -12.86 6.06 12.32
N VAL A 96 -13.77 7.00 12.60
CA VAL A 96 -15.11 6.71 13.15
C VAL A 96 -15.92 5.82 12.20
N VAL A 97 -15.95 6.15 10.91
CA VAL A 97 -16.66 5.36 9.89
C VAL A 97 -16.07 3.96 9.77
N SER A 98 -14.74 3.82 9.84
CA SER A 98 -14.07 2.51 9.81
C SER A 98 -14.44 1.65 11.02
N ALA A 99 -14.42 2.21 12.23
CA ALA A 99 -14.81 1.50 13.45
C ALA A 99 -16.30 1.07 13.40
N LEU A 100 -17.18 1.95 12.92
CA LEU A 100 -18.61 1.65 12.73
C LEU A 100 -18.82 0.53 11.71
N PHE A 101 -18.17 0.61 10.55
CA PHE A 101 -18.27 -0.41 9.51
C PHE A 101 -17.83 -1.79 10.04
N LEU A 102 -16.73 -1.84 10.81
CA LEU A 102 -16.22 -3.07 11.41
C LEU A 102 -17.20 -3.65 12.42
N LEU A 103 -17.82 -2.81 13.25
CA LEU A 103 -18.85 -3.24 14.20
C LEU A 103 -20.04 -3.89 13.47
N LEU A 104 -20.49 -3.27 12.37
CA LEU A 104 -21.63 -3.75 11.58
C LEU A 104 -21.32 -5.09 10.87
N ILE A 105 -20.13 -5.24 10.30
CA ILE A 105 -19.75 -6.45 9.55
C ILE A 105 -19.25 -7.60 10.44
N CYS A 106 -18.94 -7.34 11.72
CA CYS A 106 -18.28 -8.31 12.60
C CYS A 106 -19.02 -9.66 12.70
N LYS A 107 -20.36 -9.65 12.76
CA LYS A 107 -21.18 -10.88 12.82
C LYS A 107 -21.08 -11.73 11.54
N ASN A 108 -20.67 -11.12 10.43
CA ASN A 108 -20.55 -11.76 9.12
C ASN A 108 -19.13 -12.28 8.85
N LEU A 109 -18.18 -12.06 9.77
CA LEU A 109 -16.79 -12.54 9.68
C LEU A 109 -16.69 -14.05 9.95
N ARG A 110 -17.11 -14.84 8.97
CA ARG A 110 -17.06 -16.33 9.01
C ARG A 110 -15.89 -16.91 8.22
N ARG A 111 -15.23 -16.09 7.40
CA ARG A 111 -14.15 -16.50 6.51
C ARG A 111 -12.93 -15.63 6.68
N THR A 112 -11.76 -16.21 6.51
CA THR A 112 -10.47 -15.52 6.46
C THR A 112 -10.50 -14.39 5.42
N GLY A 113 -11.16 -14.63 4.28
CA GLY A 113 -11.56 -13.65 3.24
C GLY A 113 -12.08 -12.31 3.78
N GLY A 114 -13.18 -12.38 4.54
CA GLY A 114 -13.81 -11.18 5.10
C GLY A 114 -12.98 -10.53 6.19
N SER A 115 -12.21 -11.32 6.95
CA SER A 115 -11.31 -10.80 7.98
C SER A 115 -10.13 -10.02 7.39
N LEU A 116 -9.63 -10.39 6.21
CA LEU A 116 -8.62 -9.59 5.51
C LEU A 116 -9.17 -8.22 5.10
N ILE A 117 -10.40 -8.17 4.58
CA ILE A 117 -11.06 -6.91 4.22
C ILE A 117 -11.27 -6.05 5.48
N ALA A 118 -11.72 -6.66 6.57
CA ALA A 118 -11.84 -5.98 7.86
C ALA A 118 -10.49 -5.46 8.37
N TYR A 119 -9.41 -6.23 8.23
CA TYR A 119 -8.06 -5.80 8.57
C TYR A 119 -7.63 -4.56 7.76
N LEU A 120 -7.89 -4.54 6.44
CA LEU A 120 -7.59 -3.39 5.59
C LEU A 120 -8.41 -2.15 5.96
N VAL A 121 -9.69 -2.32 6.32
CA VAL A 121 -10.52 -1.21 6.82
C VAL A 121 -10.00 -0.68 8.17
N ALA A 122 -9.63 -1.58 9.08
CA ALA A 122 -9.02 -1.18 10.36
C ALA A 122 -7.70 -0.43 10.13
N LEU A 123 -6.89 -0.88 9.16
CA LEU A 123 -5.64 -0.23 8.80
C LEU A 123 -5.87 1.20 8.31
N ILE A 124 -6.84 1.41 7.42
CA ILE A 124 -7.23 2.75 6.95
C ILE A 124 -7.69 3.62 8.13
N GLY A 125 -8.57 3.08 8.99
CA GLY A 125 -9.09 3.82 10.14
C GLY A 125 -8.02 4.20 11.17
N VAL A 126 -7.02 3.35 11.40
CA VAL A 126 -5.89 3.64 12.30
C VAL A 126 -4.88 4.59 11.65
N ALA A 127 -4.58 4.42 10.36
CA ALA A 127 -3.57 5.24 9.66
C ALA A 127 -4.07 6.66 9.36
N ALA A 128 -5.38 6.85 9.10
CA ALA A 128 -5.95 8.13 8.72
C ALA A 128 -5.55 9.31 9.65
N PRO A 129 -5.84 9.28 10.96
CA PRO A 129 -5.48 10.40 11.84
C PRO A 129 -3.97 10.54 12.09
N LEU A 130 -3.18 9.47 11.88
CA LEU A 130 -1.72 9.51 12.06
C LEU A 130 -1.02 10.37 10.99
N LEU A 131 -1.67 10.58 9.85
CA LEU A 131 -1.13 11.43 8.77
C LEU A 131 -1.12 12.93 9.13
N GLN A 132 -1.76 13.31 10.23
CA GLN A 132 -1.75 14.68 10.75
C GLN A 132 -1.21 14.77 12.18
N SER A 133 -0.40 13.81 12.62
CA SER A 133 0.22 13.90 13.93
C SER A 133 1.16 15.11 14.04
N HIS A 134 1.16 15.77 15.20
CA HIS A 134 2.00 16.94 15.54
C HIS A 134 3.51 16.74 15.37
N THR A 135 3.93 15.50 15.13
CA THR A 135 5.28 15.10 14.70
C THR A 135 5.70 15.76 13.38
N ALA A 136 4.75 16.34 12.65
CA ALA A 136 4.88 17.07 11.40
C ALA A 136 5.70 18.37 11.47
N GLN A 137 5.94 18.94 12.66
CA GLN A 137 6.72 20.17 12.82
C GLN A 137 8.25 19.94 12.85
N ALA A 138 8.69 18.68 12.97
CA ALA A 138 10.11 18.30 12.91
C ALA A 138 10.62 18.29 11.45
N ALA A 139 11.94 18.44 11.26
CA ALA A 139 12.56 18.29 9.94
C ALA A 139 12.27 16.89 9.35
N GLY A 140 12.02 16.82 8.03
CA GLY A 140 11.69 15.57 7.33
C GLY A 140 10.25 15.09 7.55
N HIS A 141 9.28 15.88 7.10
CA HIS A 141 7.84 15.65 7.33
C HIS A 141 7.35 14.28 6.84
N GLY A 142 7.68 13.91 5.60
CA GLY A 142 7.32 12.59 5.03
C GLY A 142 8.02 11.42 5.75
N LEU A 143 9.24 11.65 6.21
CA LEU A 143 10.03 10.68 6.94
C LEU A 143 9.44 10.38 8.32
N ALA A 144 9.03 11.43 9.04
CA ALA A 144 8.43 11.33 10.37
C ALA A 144 7.05 10.64 10.34
N ILE A 145 6.15 11.08 9.47
CA ILE A 145 4.80 10.53 9.35
C ILE A 145 4.85 9.08 8.87
N GLY A 146 5.61 8.79 7.81
CA GLY A 146 5.71 7.44 7.27
C GLY A 146 6.32 6.46 8.27
N SER A 147 7.34 6.89 9.02
CA SER A 147 7.92 6.08 10.11
C SER A 147 6.91 5.79 11.20
N LEU A 148 6.08 6.76 11.60
CA LEU A 148 5.05 6.57 12.62
C LEU A 148 3.99 5.55 12.17
N ILE A 149 3.52 5.63 10.92
CA ILE A 149 2.54 4.69 10.37
C ILE A 149 3.09 3.26 10.40
N ILE A 150 4.31 3.05 9.88
CA ILE A 150 4.97 1.74 9.90
C ILE A 150 5.15 1.24 11.34
N HIS A 151 5.55 2.13 12.25
CA HIS A 151 5.73 1.81 13.66
C HIS A 151 4.44 1.30 14.31
N VAL A 152 3.32 2.00 14.09
CA VAL A 152 2.02 1.62 14.64
C VAL A 152 1.52 0.30 14.04
N ILE A 153 1.69 0.09 12.73
CA ILE A 153 1.33 -1.18 12.08
C ILE A 153 2.12 -2.33 12.67
N ALA A 154 3.44 -2.17 12.79
CA ALA A 154 4.36 -3.19 13.30
C ALA A 154 4.05 -3.53 14.76
N LEU A 155 3.86 -2.52 15.62
CA LEU A 155 3.54 -2.70 17.03
C LEU A 155 2.15 -3.33 17.21
N SER A 156 1.14 -2.89 16.44
CA SER A 156 -0.20 -3.49 16.44
C SER A 156 -0.16 -4.96 16.02
N ALA A 157 0.60 -5.29 14.98
CA ALA A 157 0.76 -6.66 14.50
C ALA A 157 1.40 -7.56 15.57
N TRP A 158 2.45 -7.08 16.25
CA TRP A 158 3.09 -7.83 17.32
C TRP A 158 2.16 -8.01 18.51
N THR A 159 1.58 -6.92 19.02
CA THR A 159 0.68 -6.95 20.18
C THR A 159 -0.54 -7.82 19.91
N GLY A 160 -1.17 -7.69 18.74
CA GLY A 160 -2.29 -8.53 18.35
C GLY A 160 -1.93 -10.01 18.20
N ALA A 161 -0.74 -10.32 17.71
CA ALA A 161 -0.23 -11.70 17.62
C ALA A 161 -0.04 -12.32 19.01
N VAL A 162 0.54 -11.58 19.97
CA VAL A 162 0.74 -12.07 21.34
C VAL A 162 -0.59 -12.21 22.08
N ILE A 163 -1.45 -11.19 22.04
CA ILE A 163 -2.76 -11.20 22.72
C ILE A 163 -3.63 -12.34 22.18
N SER A 164 -3.52 -12.67 20.89
CA SER A 164 -4.29 -13.77 20.31
C SER A 164 -4.07 -15.11 21.00
N LEU A 165 -2.89 -15.34 21.61
CA LEU A 165 -2.59 -16.57 22.35
C LEU A 165 -3.46 -16.75 23.59
N LEU A 166 -3.94 -15.65 24.20
CA LEU A 166 -4.85 -15.71 25.35
C LEU A 166 -6.24 -16.26 24.97
N PHE A 167 -6.56 -16.30 23.68
CA PHE A 167 -7.82 -16.82 23.16
C PHE A 167 -7.71 -18.25 22.61
N MET A 168 -6.51 -18.85 22.65
CA MET A 168 -6.22 -20.17 22.10
C MET A 168 -6.05 -21.22 23.20
N ASP A 169 -6.50 -22.43 22.91
CA ASP A 169 -6.14 -23.66 23.62
C ASP A 169 -4.69 -24.08 23.32
N ILE A 170 -4.14 -25.00 24.12
CA ILE A 170 -2.71 -25.34 24.06
C ILE A 170 -2.28 -25.90 22.69
N ASP A 171 -3.14 -26.68 22.03
CA ASP A 171 -2.84 -27.26 20.72
C ASP A 171 -2.89 -26.19 19.63
N CYS A 172 -3.87 -25.29 19.68
CA CYS A 172 -3.93 -24.12 18.81
C CYS A 172 -2.72 -23.18 19.01
N LYS A 173 -2.25 -22.98 20.26
CA LYS A 173 -1.04 -22.19 20.55
C LYS A 173 0.17 -22.77 19.83
N LYS A 174 0.42 -24.08 19.95
CA LYS A 174 1.54 -24.77 19.28
C LYS A 174 1.50 -24.56 17.76
N PHE A 175 0.33 -24.64 17.16
CA PHE A 175 0.11 -24.43 15.73
C PHE A 175 0.32 -22.97 15.26
N ALA A 176 0.12 -22.01 16.15
CA ALA A 176 0.25 -20.57 15.87
C ALA A 176 1.69 -20.03 16.04
N LEU A 177 2.52 -20.69 16.85
CA LEU A 177 3.84 -20.21 17.27
C LEU A 177 4.75 -19.78 16.13
N THR A 178 4.87 -20.58 15.07
CA THR A 178 5.78 -20.27 13.95
C THR A 178 5.40 -18.96 13.26
N ARG A 179 4.09 -18.70 13.07
CA ARG A 179 3.61 -17.48 12.43
C ARG A 179 3.72 -16.27 13.36
N ILE A 180 3.40 -16.45 14.64
CA ILE A 180 3.57 -15.39 15.65
C ILE A 180 5.03 -15.00 15.78
N GLY A 181 5.95 -15.98 15.80
CA GLY A 181 7.39 -15.72 15.83
C GLY A 181 7.85 -14.90 14.63
N LEU A 182 7.42 -15.28 13.41
CA LEU A 182 7.73 -14.50 12.21
C LEU A 182 7.16 -13.08 12.27
N ILE A 183 5.88 -12.91 12.64
CA ILE A 183 5.25 -11.58 12.79
C ILE A 183 6.04 -10.75 13.80
N ALA A 184 6.34 -11.31 14.97
CA ALA A 184 7.09 -10.62 16.02
C ALA A 184 8.49 -10.22 15.54
N THR A 185 9.24 -11.09 14.84
CA THR A 185 10.58 -10.74 14.34
C THR A 185 10.54 -9.58 13.35
N TRP A 186 9.62 -9.61 12.37
CA TRP A 186 9.49 -8.50 11.41
C TRP A 186 9.02 -7.22 12.08
N SER A 187 8.08 -7.32 13.04
CA SER A 187 7.62 -6.19 13.82
C SER A 187 8.75 -5.56 14.64
N VAL A 188 9.59 -6.34 15.31
CA VAL A 188 10.73 -5.84 16.09
C VAL A 188 11.69 -5.06 15.18
N VAL A 189 12.05 -5.61 14.01
CA VAL A 189 12.93 -4.93 13.05
C VAL A 189 12.32 -3.59 12.61
N ALA A 190 11.04 -3.59 12.23
CA ALA A 190 10.36 -2.37 11.80
C ALA A 190 10.27 -1.32 12.93
N ILE A 191 9.94 -1.75 14.16
CA ILE A 191 9.84 -0.88 15.35
C ILE A 191 11.20 -0.27 15.70
N VAL A 192 12.28 -1.05 15.61
CA VAL A 192 13.65 -0.56 15.88
C VAL A 192 14.03 0.49 14.85
N ILE A 193 13.89 0.20 13.55
CA ILE A 193 14.25 1.15 12.48
C ILE A 193 13.43 2.43 12.63
N THR A 194 12.11 2.33 12.64
CA THR A 194 11.21 3.50 12.73
C THR A 194 11.36 4.26 14.05
N GLY A 195 11.60 3.57 15.17
CA GLY A 195 11.80 4.16 16.48
C GLY A 195 13.13 4.91 16.59
N THR A 196 14.21 4.36 16.04
CA THR A 196 15.51 5.04 15.94
C THR A 196 15.39 6.28 15.06
N THR A 197 14.79 6.13 13.88
CA THR A 197 14.53 7.23 12.96
C THR A 197 13.72 8.35 13.62
N SER A 198 12.59 8.03 14.26
CA SER A 198 11.77 9.03 14.95
C SER A 198 12.48 9.67 16.14
N SER A 199 13.35 8.94 16.83
CA SER A 199 14.10 9.50 17.98
C SER A 199 15.17 10.47 17.49
N ILE A 200 15.92 10.13 16.44
CA ILE A 200 16.94 10.98 15.84
C ILE A 200 16.31 12.25 15.26
N LEU A 201 15.19 12.14 14.54
CA LEU A 201 14.51 13.30 13.96
C LEU A 201 13.99 14.30 15.01
N ARG A 202 13.67 13.83 16.23
CA ARG A 202 13.11 14.68 17.28
C ARG A 202 14.15 15.22 18.27
N LEU A 203 15.15 14.42 18.61
CA LEU A 203 16.14 14.78 19.64
C LEU A 203 17.53 15.06 19.07
N GLY A 204 17.84 14.61 17.85
CA GLY A 204 19.17 14.71 17.27
C GLY A 204 20.26 14.13 18.19
N PHE A 205 21.45 14.72 18.14
CA PHE A 205 22.56 14.42 19.04
C PHE A 205 22.74 15.56 20.06
N SER A 206 21.72 15.79 20.87
CA SER A 206 21.66 16.91 21.83
C SER A 206 21.61 16.45 23.29
N THR A 207 21.56 17.38 24.24
CA THR A 207 21.32 17.09 25.67
C THR A 207 19.87 16.69 25.98
N GLU A 208 18.95 16.85 25.01
CA GLU A 208 17.51 16.56 25.17
C GLU A 208 17.20 15.08 25.47
N TRP A 209 18.16 14.19 25.27
CA TRP A 209 18.06 12.79 25.68
C TRP A 209 17.86 12.60 27.19
N PHE A 210 18.28 13.57 28.01
CA PHE A 210 18.10 13.55 29.47
C PHE A 210 16.84 14.29 29.94
N SER A 211 16.06 14.88 29.02
CA SER A 211 14.75 15.46 29.34
C SER A 211 13.73 14.38 29.75
N SER A 212 12.60 14.78 30.33
CA SER A 212 11.50 13.84 30.62
C SER A 212 11.04 13.08 29.37
N TYR A 213 11.05 13.74 28.22
CA TYR A 213 10.71 13.14 26.94
C TYR A 213 11.77 12.11 26.48
N GLY A 214 13.05 12.45 26.58
CA GLY A 214 14.16 11.54 26.29
C GLY A 214 14.17 10.30 27.18
N LEU A 215 13.92 10.47 28.48
CA LEU A 215 13.79 9.37 29.44
C LEU A 215 12.61 8.44 29.11
N MET A 216 11.49 8.97 28.63
CA MET A 216 10.36 8.14 28.17
C MET A 216 10.73 7.30 26.94
N ILE A 217 11.50 7.84 26.00
CA ILE A 217 12.03 7.08 24.85
C ILE A 217 12.97 5.98 25.34
N MET A 218 13.92 6.30 26.22
CA MET A 218 14.84 5.31 26.79
C MET A 218 14.10 4.19 27.53
N ALA A 219 13.08 4.52 28.32
CA ALA A 219 12.22 3.54 29.00
C ALA A 219 11.50 2.64 27.99
N LYS A 220 10.94 3.22 26.92
CA LYS A 220 10.28 2.45 25.85
C LYS A 220 11.26 1.49 25.16
N VAL A 221 12.48 1.94 24.85
CA VAL A 221 13.54 1.11 24.24
C VAL A 221 13.97 -0.01 25.17
N LEU A 222 14.17 0.27 26.46
CA LEU A 222 14.51 -0.72 27.48
C LEU A 222 13.43 -1.81 27.57
N ILE A 223 12.15 -1.42 27.69
CA ILE A 223 11.03 -2.35 27.78
C ILE A 223 10.95 -3.22 26.51
N LEU A 224 11.06 -2.61 25.33
CA LEU A 224 11.09 -3.35 24.05
C LEU A 224 12.25 -4.35 23.97
N GLY A 225 13.45 -3.97 24.45
CA GLY A 225 14.59 -4.87 24.56
C GLY A 225 14.33 -6.06 25.48
N ILE A 226 13.72 -5.82 26.65
CA ILE A 226 13.33 -6.88 27.59
C ILE A 226 12.32 -7.83 26.94
N ILE A 227 11.29 -7.31 26.26
CA ILE A 227 10.30 -8.13 25.55
C ILE A 227 10.99 -8.95 24.46
N ALA A 228 11.84 -8.35 23.63
CA ALA A 228 12.53 -9.04 22.54
C ALA A 228 13.44 -10.19 23.03
N LEU A 229 14.13 -10.01 24.17
CA LEU A 229 15.00 -11.03 24.77
C LEU A 229 14.21 -12.14 25.48
N THR A 230 13.06 -11.82 26.07
CA THR A 230 12.24 -12.79 26.81
C THR A 230 11.25 -13.55 25.92
N ALA A 231 10.81 -12.97 24.80
CA ALA A 231 9.85 -13.55 23.89
C ALA A 231 10.18 -15.00 23.46
N PRO A 232 11.43 -15.36 23.07
CA PRO A 232 11.76 -16.75 22.74
C PRO A 232 11.56 -17.72 23.91
N LYS A 233 11.93 -17.31 25.13
CA LYS A 233 11.75 -18.12 26.34
C LYS A 233 10.26 -18.31 26.66
N ILE A 234 9.47 -17.26 26.50
CA ILE A 234 8.01 -17.29 26.69
C ILE A 234 7.35 -18.20 25.64
N ARG A 235 7.85 -18.20 24.39
CA ARG A 235 7.38 -19.12 23.34
C ARG A 235 7.76 -20.57 23.59
N ASN A 236 8.86 -20.85 24.29
CA ASN A 236 9.17 -22.23 24.71
C ASN A 236 8.32 -22.68 25.91
N GLY A 237 7.84 -21.75 26.74
CA GLY A 237 6.99 -21.99 27.92
C GLY A 237 5.51 -21.66 27.71
N ILE A 238 4.93 -21.96 26.55
CA ILE A 238 3.54 -21.57 26.18
C ILE A 238 2.43 -22.06 27.12
N GLU A 239 2.72 -23.08 27.94
CA GLU A 239 1.79 -23.59 28.95
C GLU A 239 1.60 -22.59 30.09
N ASN A 240 2.59 -21.74 30.35
CA ASN A 240 2.54 -20.75 31.42
C ASN A 240 1.86 -19.46 30.95
N GLU A 241 0.55 -19.36 31.17
CA GLU A 241 -0.22 -18.16 30.82
C GLU A 241 0.26 -16.90 31.55
N LYS A 242 0.91 -17.01 32.72
CA LYS A 242 1.44 -15.84 33.43
C LYS A 242 2.51 -15.13 32.62
N LEU A 243 3.36 -15.88 31.91
CA LEU A 243 4.40 -15.32 31.04
C LEU A 243 3.79 -14.61 29.82
N ILE A 244 2.73 -15.17 29.23
CA ILE A 244 2.02 -14.52 28.12
C ILE A 244 1.35 -13.23 28.61
N LYS A 245 0.66 -13.26 29.76
CA LYS A 245 0.04 -12.07 30.36
C LYS A 245 1.08 -11.00 30.70
N PHE A 246 2.27 -11.40 31.15
CA PHE A 246 3.39 -10.48 31.38
C PHE A 246 3.87 -9.81 30.09
N GLU A 247 4.09 -10.57 29.01
CA GLU A 247 4.46 -10.02 27.70
C GLU A 247 3.39 -9.04 27.17
N VAL A 248 2.11 -9.42 27.28
CA VAL A 248 0.97 -8.57 26.91
C VAL A 248 0.95 -7.27 27.72
N ALA A 249 1.16 -7.35 29.04
CA ALA A 249 1.19 -6.16 29.89
C ALA A 249 2.30 -5.19 29.47
N LEU A 250 3.52 -5.69 29.21
CA LEU A 250 4.62 -4.85 28.73
C LEU A 250 4.33 -4.23 27.36
N LEU A 251 3.72 -4.98 26.43
CA LEU A 251 3.34 -4.45 25.11
C LEU A 251 2.25 -3.36 25.22
N LEU A 252 1.29 -3.51 26.13
CA LEU A 252 0.29 -2.47 26.41
C LEU A 252 0.90 -1.22 27.05
N VAL A 253 1.92 -1.38 27.91
CA VAL A 253 2.70 -0.25 28.45
C VAL A 253 3.45 0.47 27.32
N VAL A 254 4.12 -0.26 26.42
CA VAL A 254 4.83 0.32 25.27
C VAL A 254 3.87 1.08 24.35
N LEU A 255 2.68 0.53 24.06
CA LEU A 255 1.66 1.22 23.28
C LEU A 255 1.17 2.50 23.96
N SER A 256 0.95 2.45 25.28
CA SER A 256 0.52 3.61 26.07
C SER A 256 1.59 4.70 26.10
N LEU A 257 2.85 4.34 26.32
CA LEU A 257 4.00 5.26 26.22
C LEU A 257 4.12 5.86 24.82
N GLY A 258 3.90 5.05 23.77
CA GLY A 258 3.90 5.52 22.39
C GLY A 258 2.81 6.56 22.10
N SER A 259 1.60 6.36 22.62
CA SER A 259 0.51 7.33 22.53
C SER A 259 0.87 8.64 23.24
N LEU A 260 1.43 8.58 24.46
CA LEU A 260 1.88 9.77 25.18
C LEU A 260 3.00 10.52 24.45
N LEU A 261 4.01 9.79 23.94
CA LEU A 261 5.11 10.36 23.15
C LEU A 261 4.64 10.99 21.82
N SER A 262 3.50 10.55 21.27
CA SER A 262 2.95 11.16 20.06
C SER A 262 2.28 12.52 20.34
N ARG A 263 1.92 12.78 21.61
CA ARG A 263 1.24 14.00 22.03
C ARG A 263 2.21 15.09 22.49
N PHE A 264 3.26 14.70 23.20
CA PHE A 264 4.26 15.63 23.70
C PHE A 264 5.42 15.69 22.71
N THR A 265 5.68 16.85 22.13
CA THR A 265 6.90 17.11 21.36
C THR A 265 7.88 17.89 22.25
N PRO A 266 9.20 17.65 22.14
CA PRO A 266 10.19 18.54 22.76
C PRO A 266 9.93 19.98 22.31
N ILE A 267 10.06 20.93 23.23
CA ILE A 267 9.97 22.35 22.87
C ILE A 267 11.21 22.65 22.01
N VAL A 268 11.00 23.11 20.78
CA VAL A 268 12.10 23.58 19.94
C VAL A 268 12.47 24.97 20.45
N GLU A 269 13.59 25.08 21.18
CA GLU A 269 14.13 26.37 21.61
C GLU A 269 14.69 27.11 20.38
N GLY A 270 14.05 28.20 19.98
CA GLY A 270 14.46 29.07 18.87
C GLY A 270 13.36 30.02 18.41
N GLU A 271 13.72 31.11 17.72
CA GLU A 271 12.74 31.96 17.04
C GLU A 271 12.05 31.14 15.95
N TYR A 272 10.76 30.89 16.10
CA TYR A 272 9.96 30.28 15.04
C TYR A 272 9.85 31.27 13.87
N GLN A 273 10.64 31.02 12.82
CA GLN A 273 10.49 31.73 11.56
C GLN A 273 9.35 31.10 10.78
N TYR A 274 8.29 31.88 10.58
CA TYR A 274 7.12 31.45 9.82
C TYR A 274 7.50 31.20 8.36
N ASP A 275 7.39 29.94 7.93
CA ASP A 275 7.56 29.51 6.54
C ASP A 275 6.21 29.01 6.02
N ARG A 276 5.53 29.86 5.24
CA ARG A 276 4.20 29.55 4.67
C ARG A 276 4.21 28.26 3.86
N VAL A 277 5.24 28.03 3.06
CA VAL A 277 5.32 26.88 2.15
C VAL A 277 5.46 25.61 2.97
N LYS A 278 6.32 25.64 4.00
CA LYS A 278 6.46 24.53 4.93
C LYS A 278 5.18 24.23 5.71
N GLU A 279 4.39 25.25 6.07
CA GLU A 279 3.08 25.04 6.70
C GLU A 279 2.04 24.43 5.73
N LEU A 280 2.12 24.72 4.42
CA LEU A 280 1.20 24.19 3.42
C LEU A 280 1.52 22.75 3.00
N VAL A 281 2.80 22.45 2.74
CA VAL A 281 3.22 21.16 2.15
C VAL A 281 4.15 20.32 3.03
N GLY A 282 4.54 20.83 4.20
CA GLY A 282 5.40 20.14 5.17
C GLY A 282 6.91 20.29 4.91
N ILE A 283 7.31 20.92 3.80
CA ILE A 283 8.69 21.11 3.39
C ILE A 283 8.91 22.55 2.91
N SER A 284 10.08 23.11 3.22
CA SER A 284 10.44 24.47 2.78
C SER A 284 10.62 24.51 1.25
N MET A 285 10.39 25.68 0.66
CA MET A 285 10.55 25.90 -0.79
C MET A 285 11.97 25.51 -1.24
N PRO A 286 12.14 24.52 -2.13
CA PRO A 286 13.45 24.15 -2.61
C PRO A 286 14.00 25.24 -3.55
N PRO A 287 15.33 25.33 -3.68
CA PRO A 287 15.96 26.17 -4.70
C PRO A 287 15.53 25.81 -6.13
N GLU A 288 15.87 26.65 -7.11
CA GLU A 288 15.53 26.39 -8.52
C GLU A 288 16.04 25.01 -8.98
N PRO A 289 15.20 24.21 -9.68
CA PRO A 289 15.62 22.91 -10.16
C PRO A 289 16.77 23.03 -11.16
N ASN A 290 17.77 22.19 -10.99
CA ASN A 290 18.82 21.96 -11.97
C ASN A 290 19.11 20.45 -12.05
N LEU A 291 19.89 20.01 -13.04
CA LEU A 291 20.16 18.58 -13.22
C LEU A 291 20.76 17.93 -11.97
N PHE A 292 21.71 18.59 -11.32
CA PHE A 292 22.33 18.05 -10.11
C PHE A 292 21.30 17.86 -8.99
N ARG A 293 20.48 18.88 -8.71
CA ARG A 293 19.43 18.81 -7.69
C ARG A 293 18.39 17.74 -8.03
N LEU A 294 17.97 17.68 -9.29
CA LEU A 294 16.98 16.70 -9.74
C LEU A 294 17.46 15.25 -9.56
N PHE A 295 18.75 14.97 -9.73
CA PHE A 295 19.31 13.62 -9.58
C PHE A 295 19.74 13.28 -8.14
N PHE A 296 20.20 14.25 -7.36
CA PHE A 296 20.86 13.99 -6.07
C PHE A 296 20.14 14.54 -4.84
N GLU A 297 19.21 15.50 -4.96
CA GLU A 297 18.36 15.86 -3.82
C GLU A 297 17.44 14.69 -3.47
N TYR A 298 17.16 14.55 -2.18
CA TYR A 298 16.43 13.41 -1.66
C TYR A 298 15.64 13.81 -0.43
N GLU A 299 14.32 13.76 -0.54
CA GLU A 299 13.36 14.01 0.54
C GLU A 299 12.60 12.72 0.82
N ALA A 300 13.03 11.99 1.85
CA ALA A 300 12.59 10.62 2.07
C ALA A 300 11.11 10.53 2.49
N ASP A 301 10.29 9.81 1.72
CA ASP A 301 8.98 9.33 2.17
C ASP A 301 9.14 7.96 2.83
N ALA A 302 9.08 7.93 4.16
CA ALA A 302 9.34 6.70 4.92
C ALA A 302 8.28 5.61 4.67
N LEU A 303 7.03 5.98 4.36
CA LEU A 303 5.97 5.00 4.10
C LEU A 303 6.18 4.32 2.75
N MET A 304 6.52 5.10 1.72
CA MET A 304 6.86 4.58 0.41
C MET A 304 8.13 3.74 0.49
N LEU A 305 9.20 4.26 1.10
CA LEU A 305 10.44 3.52 1.30
C LEU A 305 10.22 2.21 2.04
N GLY A 306 9.46 2.23 3.15
CA GLY A 306 9.13 1.02 3.90
C GLY A 306 8.36 -0.01 3.05
N THR A 307 7.43 0.46 2.22
CA THR A 307 6.68 -0.38 1.28
C THR A 307 7.59 -1.00 0.22
N LEU A 308 8.50 -0.22 -0.36
CA LEU A 308 9.45 -0.66 -1.38
C LEU A 308 10.50 -1.63 -0.82
N VAL A 309 11.02 -1.36 0.38
CA VAL A 309 11.94 -2.25 1.11
C VAL A 309 11.24 -3.56 1.41
N PHE A 310 9.99 -3.52 1.88
CA PHE A 310 9.21 -4.73 2.15
C PHE A 310 8.96 -5.55 0.88
N ALA A 311 8.53 -4.91 -0.22
CA ALA A 311 8.35 -5.56 -1.51
C ALA A 311 9.66 -6.19 -2.02
N THR A 312 10.78 -5.48 -1.88
CA THR A 312 12.11 -5.95 -2.26
C THR A 312 12.56 -7.15 -1.43
N ALA A 313 12.36 -7.10 -0.11
CA ALA A 313 12.67 -8.22 0.77
C ALA A 313 11.87 -9.49 0.40
N LEU A 314 10.58 -9.34 0.07
CA LEU A 314 9.75 -10.45 -0.38
C LEU A 314 10.21 -11.01 -1.73
N TYR A 315 10.55 -10.14 -2.68
CA TYR A 315 11.02 -10.55 -4.00
C TYR A 315 12.37 -11.29 -3.90
N ILE A 316 13.34 -10.72 -3.19
CA ILE A 316 14.66 -11.36 -2.96
C ILE A 316 14.49 -12.69 -2.24
N ARG A 317 13.66 -12.76 -1.20
CA ARG A 317 13.35 -14.02 -0.50
C ARG A 317 12.78 -15.06 -1.45
N GLY A 318 11.89 -14.66 -2.37
CA GLY A 318 11.35 -15.52 -3.42
C GLY A 318 12.46 -16.08 -4.31
N VAL A 319 13.32 -15.22 -4.85
CA VAL A 319 14.43 -15.62 -5.74
C VAL A 319 15.40 -16.55 -5.02
N VAL A 320 15.81 -16.22 -3.79
CA VAL A 320 16.70 -17.04 -2.97
C VAL A 320 16.08 -18.41 -2.69
N ASN A 321 14.78 -18.47 -2.40
CA ASN A 321 14.08 -19.73 -2.16
C ASN A 321 14.04 -20.63 -3.41
N LEU A 322 13.89 -20.06 -4.61
CA LEU A 322 13.98 -20.82 -5.86
C LEU A 322 15.41 -21.33 -6.10
N ALA A 323 16.40 -20.45 -5.95
CA ALA A 323 17.80 -20.81 -6.15
C ALA A 323 18.24 -21.94 -5.21
N ARG A 324 17.83 -21.89 -3.93
CA ARG A 324 18.10 -22.96 -2.95
C ARG A 324 17.44 -24.30 -3.29
N ARG A 325 16.36 -24.30 -4.09
CA ARG A 325 15.70 -25.52 -4.60
C ARG A 325 16.35 -26.05 -5.88
N GLY A 326 17.30 -25.33 -6.47
CA GLY A 326 17.90 -25.65 -7.77
C GLY A 326 17.14 -25.08 -8.99
N ASP A 327 16.09 -24.29 -8.76
CA ASP A 327 15.32 -23.68 -9.84
C ASP A 327 16.01 -22.40 -10.37
N LYS A 328 16.08 -22.25 -11.69
CA LYS A 328 16.62 -21.04 -12.32
C LYS A 328 15.55 -19.94 -12.40
N TRP A 329 15.91 -18.73 -11.98
CA TRP A 329 15.11 -17.52 -12.18
C TRP A 329 15.81 -16.59 -13.19
N PRO A 330 15.13 -16.12 -14.26
CA PRO A 330 15.77 -15.25 -15.25
C PRO A 330 16.27 -13.93 -14.64
N VAL A 331 17.57 -13.63 -14.81
CA VAL A 331 18.20 -12.42 -14.24
C VAL A 331 17.52 -11.14 -14.72
N GLY A 332 17.09 -11.10 -15.99
CA GLY A 332 16.35 -9.95 -16.54
C GLY A 332 15.09 -9.58 -15.75
N ARG A 333 14.41 -10.55 -15.10
CA ARG A 333 13.26 -10.27 -14.24
C ARG A 333 13.67 -9.54 -12.97
N THR A 334 14.78 -9.96 -12.35
CA THR A 334 15.34 -9.31 -11.17
C THR A 334 15.85 -7.90 -11.48
N ILE A 335 16.50 -7.71 -12.63
CA ILE A 335 16.93 -6.38 -13.09
C ILE A 335 15.71 -5.48 -13.31
N SER A 336 14.69 -5.97 -14.00
CA SER A 336 13.44 -5.25 -14.24
C SER A 336 12.76 -4.85 -12.92
N PHE A 337 12.72 -5.76 -11.94
CA PHE A 337 12.21 -5.46 -10.60
C PHE A 337 13.01 -4.34 -9.92
N ALA A 338 14.34 -4.44 -9.92
CA ALA A 338 15.22 -3.47 -9.27
C ALA A 338 15.05 -2.07 -9.88
N ILE A 339 15.06 -1.96 -11.21
CA ILE A 339 14.85 -0.67 -11.89
C ILE A 339 13.44 -0.13 -11.60
N GLY A 340 12.41 -0.97 -11.65
CA GLY A 340 11.03 -0.56 -11.35
C GLY A 340 10.89 -0.01 -9.93
N ILE A 341 11.46 -0.68 -8.92
CA ILE A 341 11.46 -0.21 -7.53
C ILE A 341 12.24 1.10 -7.38
N SER A 342 13.42 1.21 -7.99
CA SER A 342 14.23 2.42 -7.94
C SER A 342 13.55 3.62 -8.59
N LEU A 343 12.81 3.42 -9.68
CA LEU A 343 12.02 4.48 -10.32
C LEU A 343 10.85 4.95 -9.46
N ILE A 344 10.19 4.03 -8.73
CA ILE A 344 9.16 4.41 -7.77
C ILE A 344 9.78 5.26 -6.67
N ASP A 345 10.89 4.81 -6.07
CA ASP A 345 11.57 5.58 -5.02
C ASP A 345 12.04 6.94 -5.52
N TYR A 346 12.64 7.01 -6.71
CA TYR A 346 13.09 8.27 -7.29
C TYR A 346 11.94 9.25 -7.54
N SER A 347 10.78 8.76 -7.97
CA SER A 347 9.60 9.59 -8.25
C SER A 347 8.84 10.03 -7.00
N THR A 348 9.08 9.41 -5.85
CA THR A 348 8.39 9.73 -4.59
C THR A 348 9.30 10.41 -3.57
N SER A 349 10.56 10.00 -3.51
CA SER A 349 11.54 10.38 -2.49
C SER A 349 12.76 11.10 -3.07
N GLY A 350 13.10 10.89 -4.34
CA GLY A 350 14.21 11.56 -5.01
C GLY A 350 13.89 13.02 -5.38
N GLY A 351 14.84 13.69 -6.02
CA GLY A 351 14.66 15.07 -6.49
C GLY A 351 13.41 15.23 -7.36
N LEU A 352 13.08 14.24 -8.19
CA LEU A 352 11.84 14.24 -8.95
C LEU A 352 10.59 14.26 -8.05
N GLY A 353 10.57 13.44 -7.00
CA GLY A 353 9.50 13.48 -5.99
C GLY A 353 9.42 14.81 -5.25
N LEU A 354 10.56 15.39 -4.87
CA LEU A 354 10.63 16.70 -4.22
C LEU A 354 10.03 17.80 -5.11
N TYR A 355 10.50 17.95 -6.36
CA TYR A 355 10.04 19.01 -7.26
C TYR A 355 8.60 18.79 -7.77
N SER A 356 8.09 17.54 -7.74
CA SER A 356 6.71 17.23 -8.14
C SER A 356 5.65 17.98 -7.32
N ILE A 357 5.95 18.27 -6.05
CA ILE A 357 5.05 19.00 -5.15
C ILE A 357 4.90 20.47 -5.59
N PHE A 358 5.94 21.06 -6.19
CA PHE A 358 6.04 22.50 -6.41
C PHE A 358 5.73 22.93 -7.85
N SER A 359 5.82 22.03 -8.82
CA SER A 359 5.60 22.34 -10.23
C SER A 359 4.87 21.23 -10.98
N PHE A 360 3.93 21.64 -11.82
CA PHE A 360 3.06 20.73 -12.54
C PHE A 360 3.83 19.91 -13.59
N GLN A 361 4.88 20.47 -14.21
CA GLN A 361 5.67 19.70 -15.17
C GLN A 361 6.42 18.56 -14.50
N TYR A 362 7.00 18.78 -13.31
CA TYR A 362 7.65 17.72 -12.53
C TYR A 362 6.64 16.74 -11.95
N HIS A 363 5.46 17.22 -11.53
CA HIS A 363 4.32 16.38 -11.17
C HIS A 363 3.98 15.40 -12.30
N MET A 364 3.90 15.89 -13.54
CA MET A 364 3.67 15.04 -14.71
C MET A 364 4.79 14.02 -14.93
N ILE A 365 6.07 14.41 -14.84
CA ILE A 365 7.19 13.46 -14.98
C ILE A 365 7.12 12.37 -13.90
N ALA A 366 6.89 12.74 -12.64
CA ALA A 366 6.81 11.81 -11.51
C ALA A 366 5.65 10.84 -11.69
N HIS A 367 4.44 11.33 -11.94
CA HIS A 367 3.25 10.48 -12.06
C HIS A 367 3.22 9.64 -13.34
N MET A 368 3.81 10.10 -14.45
CA MET A 368 3.99 9.26 -15.64
C MET A 368 5.01 8.14 -15.39
N THR A 369 6.08 8.43 -14.63
CA THR A 369 7.02 7.39 -14.22
C THR A 369 6.35 6.35 -13.32
N LEU A 370 5.54 6.80 -12.35
CA LEU A 370 4.80 5.94 -11.42
C LEU A 370 3.68 5.14 -12.07
N SER A 371 3.02 5.66 -13.10
CA SER A 371 1.88 5.00 -13.76
C SER A 371 2.26 4.17 -14.99
N MET A 372 3.41 4.44 -15.61
CA MET A 372 3.77 3.82 -16.89
C MET A 372 5.09 3.08 -16.82
N ILE A 373 6.18 3.80 -16.64
CA ILE A 373 7.54 3.25 -16.77
C ILE A 373 7.81 2.22 -15.68
N ALA A 374 7.62 2.58 -14.41
CA ALA A 374 7.86 1.66 -13.31
C ALA A 374 6.91 0.46 -13.31
N PRO A 375 5.59 0.61 -13.50
CA PRO A 375 4.68 -0.54 -13.58
C PRO A 375 5.00 -1.54 -14.69
N ILE A 376 5.40 -1.10 -15.89
CA ILE A 376 5.84 -2.01 -16.97
C ILE A 376 6.99 -2.89 -16.46
N LEU A 377 8.00 -2.28 -15.86
CA LEU A 377 9.19 -2.99 -15.36
C LEU A 377 8.85 -3.94 -14.19
N ILE A 378 7.96 -3.53 -13.27
CA ILE A 378 7.50 -4.39 -12.19
C ILE A 378 6.71 -5.58 -12.74
N VAL A 379 5.81 -5.37 -13.70
CA VAL A 379 5.02 -6.45 -14.31
C VAL A 379 5.91 -7.45 -15.06
N LEU A 380 6.93 -6.97 -15.78
CA LEU A 380 7.91 -7.81 -16.48
C LEU A 380 8.77 -8.65 -15.52
N SER A 381 8.85 -8.29 -14.24
CA SER A 381 9.53 -9.10 -13.23
C SER A 381 8.78 -10.36 -12.80
N ALA A 382 7.52 -10.55 -13.24
CA ALA A 382 6.65 -11.69 -12.89
C ALA A 382 6.48 -11.91 -11.36
N PRO A 383 6.15 -10.86 -10.58
CA PRO A 383 6.07 -10.97 -9.12
C PRO A 383 5.01 -11.97 -8.67
N ILE A 384 3.88 -12.10 -9.38
CA ILE A 384 2.82 -13.05 -9.02
C ILE A 384 3.29 -14.48 -9.28
N THR A 385 3.98 -14.74 -10.38
CA THR A 385 4.58 -16.03 -10.69
C THR A 385 5.62 -16.43 -9.64
N LEU A 386 6.49 -15.49 -9.25
CA LEU A 386 7.47 -15.73 -8.20
C LEU A 386 6.80 -16.08 -6.88
N ALA A 387 5.77 -15.33 -6.50
CA ALA A 387 4.99 -15.58 -5.30
C ALA A 387 4.29 -16.96 -5.35
N LEU A 388 3.65 -17.33 -6.46
CA LEU A 388 3.00 -18.63 -6.62
C LEU A 388 3.97 -19.81 -6.55
N ARG A 389 5.24 -19.64 -6.92
CA ARG A 389 6.26 -20.70 -6.85
C ARG A 389 6.93 -20.81 -5.47
N THR A 390 6.92 -19.75 -4.68
CA THR A 390 7.73 -19.64 -3.45
C THR A 390 6.93 -19.56 -2.17
N LEU A 391 5.68 -19.05 -2.22
CA LEU A 391 4.83 -18.92 -1.04
C LEU A 391 4.53 -20.29 -0.42
N PRO A 392 4.54 -20.40 0.92
CA PRO A 392 4.27 -21.65 1.60
C PRO A 392 2.82 -22.10 1.37
N ILE A 393 2.64 -23.42 1.33
CA ILE A 393 1.34 -24.08 1.40
C ILE A 393 0.80 -23.94 2.85
N GLY A 394 -0.49 -24.20 3.08
CA GLY A 394 -1.07 -24.25 4.44
C GLY A 394 -0.27 -25.16 5.39
N ARG A 395 -0.39 -24.91 6.70
CA ARG A 395 0.34 -25.70 7.73
C ARG A 395 -0.12 -27.16 7.77
N ASN A 396 -1.33 -27.43 7.27
CA ASN A 396 -1.90 -28.77 7.09
C ASN A 396 -2.67 -28.84 5.75
N LYS A 397 -3.24 -30.01 5.43
CA LYS A 397 -3.99 -30.25 4.17
C LYS A 397 -5.31 -29.46 4.08
N GLU A 398 -5.88 -29.07 5.22
CA GLU A 398 -7.17 -28.36 5.28
C GLU A 398 -7.03 -26.85 5.15
N GLU A 399 -5.90 -26.30 5.62
CA GLU A 399 -5.60 -24.88 5.58
C GLU A 399 -5.26 -24.43 4.15
N ARG A 400 -5.87 -23.34 3.69
CA ARG A 400 -5.63 -22.74 2.37
C ARG A 400 -4.22 -22.17 2.28
N GLY A 401 -3.74 -21.52 3.34
CA GLY A 401 -2.42 -20.90 3.42
C GLY A 401 -2.26 -19.69 2.49
N LEU A 402 -1.09 -19.04 2.55
CA LEU A 402 -0.82 -17.80 1.80
C LEU A 402 -0.86 -18.00 0.28
N ARG A 403 -0.32 -19.12 -0.21
CA ARG A 403 -0.37 -19.46 -1.64
C ARG A 403 -1.81 -19.69 -2.11
N GLY A 404 -2.62 -20.43 -1.34
CA GLY A 404 -4.02 -20.68 -1.69
C GLY A 404 -4.85 -19.39 -1.67
N TRP A 405 -4.54 -18.45 -0.78
CA TRP A 405 -5.11 -17.11 -0.77
C TRP A 405 -4.80 -16.34 -2.05
N LEU A 406 -3.54 -16.31 -2.48
CA LEU A 406 -3.15 -15.66 -3.73
C LEU A 406 -3.91 -16.26 -4.92
N ILE A 407 -3.99 -17.60 -5.00
CA ILE A 407 -4.75 -18.31 -6.05
C ILE A 407 -6.23 -17.91 -6.01
N GLN A 408 -6.86 -17.88 -4.82
CA GLN A 408 -8.25 -17.52 -4.68
C GLN A 408 -8.50 -16.06 -5.08
N SER A 409 -7.63 -15.14 -4.67
CA SER A 409 -7.71 -13.72 -5.01
C SER A 409 -7.66 -13.53 -6.53
N LEU A 410 -6.74 -14.22 -7.22
CA LEU A 410 -6.65 -14.22 -8.68
C LEU A 410 -7.95 -14.75 -9.30
N HIS A 411 -8.52 -15.85 -8.81
CA HIS A 411 -9.74 -16.42 -9.42
C HIS A 411 -11.06 -15.78 -8.94
N SER A 412 -10.99 -14.74 -8.09
CA SER A 412 -12.16 -14.10 -7.52
C SER A 412 -13.00 -13.34 -8.56
N ARG A 413 -14.30 -13.13 -8.28
CA ARG A 413 -15.17 -12.30 -9.13
C ARG A 413 -14.62 -10.87 -9.26
N PHE A 414 -14.10 -10.33 -8.16
CA PHE A 414 -13.47 -9.01 -8.14
C PHE A 414 -12.29 -8.94 -9.11
N SER A 415 -11.35 -9.90 -9.03
CA SER A 415 -10.23 -9.94 -9.97
C SER A 415 -10.69 -10.07 -11.42
N LYS A 416 -11.70 -10.92 -11.71
CA LYS A 416 -12.26 -11.04 -13.07
C LYS A 416 -12.91 -9.75 -13.61
N VAL A 417 -13.37 -8.85 -12.75
CA VAL A 417 -13.93 -7.54 -13.13
C VAL A 417 -12.81 -6.55 -13.38
N PHE A 418 -11.91 -6.35 -12.40
CA PHE A 418 -10.82 -5.37 -12.53
C PHE A 418 -9.80 -5.72 -13.61
N THR A 419 -9.57 -7.01 -13.86
CA THR A 419 -8.69 -7.48 -14.96
C THR A 419 -9.38 -7.51 -16.33
N HIS A 420 -10.62 -7.04 -16.44
CA HIS A 420 -11.25 -6.85 -17.75
C HIS A 420 -10.54 -5.69 -18.47
N PRO A 421 -10.11 -5.85 -19.73
CA PRO A 421 -9.27 -4.84 -20.40
C PRO A 421 -9.91 -3.47 -20.50
N ILE A 422 -11.23 -3.38 -20.76
CA ILE A 422 -11.97 -2.11 -20.79
C ILE A 422 -12.03 -1.46 -19.40
N ILE A 423 -12.16 -2.25 -18.32
CA ILE A 423 -12.21 -1.72 -16.95
C ILE A 423 -10.82 -1.27 -16.54
N ALA A 424 -9.78 -2.03 -16.86
CA ALA A 424 -8.39 -1.63 -16.64
C ALA A 424 -8.05 -0.33 -17.37
N LEU A 425 -8.47 -0.19 -18.64
CA LEU A 425 -8.33 1.04 -19.42
C LEU A 425 -9.10 2.21 -18.79
N ALA A 426 -10.36 2.00 -18.38
CA ALA A 426 -11.17 3.02 -17.74
C ALA A 426 -10.59 3.48 -16.38
N ILE A 427 -9.99 2.57 -15.61
CA ILE A 427 -9.29 2.93 -14.37
C ILE A 427 -8.00 3.68 -14.68
N PHE A 428 -7.25 3.26 -15.70
CA PHE A 428 -6.01 3.89 -16.11
C PHE A 428 -6.23 5.30 -16.64
N ASP A 429 -6.88 5.43 -17.82
CA ASP A 429 -7.06 6.74 -18.46
C ASP A 429 -8.25 7.52 -17.90
N GLY A 430 -9.36 6.85 -17.58
CA GLY A 430 -10.55 7.54 -17.05
C GLY A 430 -10.27 8.22 -15.71
N SER A 431 -9.33 7.69 -14.91
CA SER A 431 -8.90 8.37 -13.69
C SER A 431 -8.11 9.65 -13.93
N LEU A 432 -7.41 9.79 -15.06
CA LEU A 432 -6.76 11.05 -15.45
C LEU A 432 -7.80 12.15 -15.62
N PHE A 433 -8.89 11.84 -16.34
CA PHE A 433 -9.97 12.81 -16.54
C PHE A 433 -10.66 13.17 -15.23
N ALA A 434 -10.95 12.17 -14.40
CA ALA A 434 -11.54 12.40 -13.08
C ALA A 434 -10.63 13.28 -12.19
N LEU A 435 -9.32 13.04 -12.20
CA LEU A 435 -8.40 13.78 -11.35
C LEU A 435 -8.23 15.23 -11.82
N TYR A 436 -7.90 15.44 -13.09
CA TYR A 436 -7.43 16.73 -13.61
C TYR A 436 -8.53 17.64 -14.17
N PHE A 437 -9.71 17.11 -14.52
CA PHE A 437 -10.86 17.92 -14.96
C PHE A 437 -11.95 18.09 -13.89
N THR A 438 -11.63 17.77 -12.64
CA THR A 438 -12.48 18.07 -11.48
C THR A 438 -11.66 18.74 -10.38
N PRO A 439 -12.29 19.27 -9.31
CA PRO A 439 -11.55 19.83 -8.17
C PRO A 439 -10.68 18.81 -7.41
N LEU A 440 -10.68 17.52 -7.79
CA LEU A 440 -9.91 16.48 -7.12
C LEU A 440 -8.40 16.78 -7.12
N PHE A 441 -7.83 17.24 -8.23
CA PHE A 441 -6.39 17.51 -8.31
C PHE A 441 -5.94 18.54 -7.26
N GLY A 442 -6.55 19.74 -7.25
CA GLY A 442 -6.23 20.77 -6.25
C GLY A 442 -6.46 20.32 -4.80
N ASN A 443 -7.56 19.60 -4.56
CA ASN A 443 -7.88 19.06 -3.22
C ASN A 443 -6.85 18.03 -2.72
N LEU A 444 -6.35 17.17 -3.62
CA LEU A 444 -5.39 16.13 -3.28
C LEU A 444 -3.97 16.69 -3.18
N MET A 445 -3.58 17.67 -4.02
CA MET A 445 -2.28 18.36 -3.89
C MET A 445 -2.17 19.14 -2.59
N SER A 446 -3.26 19.78 -2.15
CA SER A 446 -3.30 20.55 -0.90
C SER A 446 -3.24 19.71 0.39
N SER A 447 -3.11 18.38 0.28
CA SER A 447 -3.04 17.48 1.43
C SER A 447 -1.97 16.42 1.22
N HIS A 448 -1.09 16.25 2.20
CA HIS A 448 -0.10 15.16 2.18
C HIS A 448 -0.75 13.77 1.96
N PHE A 449 -1.87 13.50 2.63
CA PHE A 449 -2.64 12.27 2.41
C PHE A 449 -3.18 12.15 0.98
N GLY A 450 -3.64 13.28 0.42
CA GLY A 450 -4.12 13.33 -0.95
C GLY A 450 -3.03 12.99 -1.96
N HIS A 451 -1.83 13.56 -1.78
CA HIS A 451 -0.66 13.27 -2.61
C HIS A 451 -0.21 11.81 -2.51
N LEU A 452 -0.20 11.26 -1.30
CA LEU A 452 0.09 9.83 -1.07
C LEU A 452 -0.94 8.93 -1.76
N LEU A 453 -2.23 9.28 -1.68
CA LEU A 453 -3.31 8.56 -2.37
C LEU A 453 -3.13 8.61 -3.88
N MET A 454 -2.78 9.77 -4.44
CA MET A 454 -2.44 9.88 -5.87
C MET A 454 -1.29 8.95 -6.24
N ASN A 455 -0.18 8.98 -5.50
CA ASN A 455 0.98 8.11 -5.74
C ASN A 455 0.58 6.62 -5.79
N PHE A 456 -0.14 6.14 -4.77
CA PHE A 456 -0.62 4.76 -4.76
C PHE A 456 -1.59 4.46 -5.90
N HIS A 457 -2.53 5.36 -6.21
CA HIS A 457 -3.47 5.18 -7.31
C HIS A 457 -2.75 5.03 -8.64
N PHE A 458 -1.80 5.92 -8.96
CA PHE A 458 -1.05 5.87 -10.21
C PHE A 458 -0.23 4.58 -10.35
N ILE A 459 0.47 4.18 -9.28
CA ILE A 459 1.19 2.90 -9.24
C ILE A 459 0.24 1.72 -9.48
N LEU A 460 -0.87 1.66 -8.75
CA LEU A 460 -1.82 0.54 -8.81
C LEU A 460 -2.58 0.49 -10.15
N ALA A 461 -2.99 1.63 -10.70
CA ALA A 461 -3.65 1.73 -11.99
C ALA A 461 -2.72 1.28 -13.12
N GLY A 462 -1.46 1.75 -13.09
CA GLY A 462 -0.43 1.30 -14.02
C GLY A 462 -0.17 -0.20 -13.92
N LEU A 463 0.05 -0.71 -12.70
CA LEU A 463 0.29 -2.14 -12.47
C LEU A 463 -0.88 -2.99 -12.99
N LEU A 464 -2.13 -2.55 -12.77
CA LEU A 464 -3.31 -3.22 -13.26
C LEU A 464 -3.36 -3.24 -14.80
N PHE A 465 -3.24 -2.08 -15.43
CA PHE A 465 -3.31 -1.95 -16.90
C PHE A 465 -2.22 -2.77 -17.60
N PHE A 466 -0.96 -2.57 -17.20
CA PHE A 466 0.15 -3.30 -17.80
C PHE A 466 0.16 -4.78 -17.45
N HIS A 467 -0.37 -5.20 -16.29
CA HIS A 467 -0.61 -6.61 -15.99
C HIS A 467 -1.61 -7.26 -16.96
N VAL A 468 -2.69 -6.55 -17.32
CA VAL A 468 -3.69 -7.08 -18.26
C VAL A 468 -3.14 -7.17 -19.70
N ILE A 469 -2.38 -6.16 -20.13
CA ILE A 469 -1.99 -6.01 -21.52
C ILE A 469 -0.64 -6.65 -21.84
N VAL A 470 0.39 -6.37 -21.04
CA VAL A 470 1.78 -6.80 -21.27
C VAL A 470 2.18 -7.97 -20.36
N GLY A 471 1.46 -8.14 -19.24
CA GLY A 471 1.82 -9.07 -18.18
C GLY A 471 2.06 -10.51 -18.62
N ILE A 472 3.15 -11.08 -18.09
CA ILE A 472 3.51 -12.49 -18.21
C ILE A 472 2.99 -13.34 -17.04
N ASP A 473 2.47 -12.67 -16.01
CA ASP A 473 1.87 -13.32 -14.85
C ASP A 473 0.49 -13.93 -15.17
N PRO A 474 0.03 -14.93 -14.40
CA PRO A 474 -1.26 -15.56 -14.63
C PRO A 474 -2.42 -14.55 -14.50
N ASN A 475 -3.21 -14.43 -15.57
CA ASN A 475 -4.44 -13.63 -15.60
C ASN A 475 -5.67 -14.55 -15.59
N PRO A 476 -6.75 -14.21 -14.86
CA PRO A 476 -8.00 -14.99 -14.87
C PRO A 476 -8.64 -15.13 -16.25
N ARG A 477 -8.36 -14.20 -17.17
CA ARG A 477 -8.81 -14.22 -18.55
C ARG A 477 -7.61 -14.15 -19.48
N ARG A 478 -7.58 -15.03 -20.49
CA ARG A 478 -6.63 -14.90 -21.60
C ARG A 478 -7.21 -13.92 -22.61
N VAL A 479 -6.73 -12.69 -22.59
CA VAL A 479 -7.11 -11.66 -23.57
C VAL A 479 -6.39 -11.94 -24.89
N HIS A 480 -7.15 -12.09 -25.98
CA HIS A 480 -6.63 -12.29 -27.33
C HIS A 480 -5.71 -11.13 -27.75
N HIS A 481 -4.63 -11.42 -28.47
CA HIS A 481 -3.63 -10.42 -28.83
C HIS A 481 -4.21 -9.23 -29.62
N LEU A 482 -5.13 -9.49 -30.56
CA LEU A 482 -5.84 -8.43 -31.29
C LEU A 482 -6.60 -7.47 -30.37
N VAL A 483 -7.26 -7.98 -29.34
CA VAL A 483 -7.98 -7.15 -28.36
C VAL A 483 -7.00 -6.28 -27.58
N ARG A 484 -5.82 -6.81 -27.22
CA ARG A 484 -4.76 -6.02 -26.57
C ARG A 484 -4.27 -4.90 -27.47
N VAL A 485 -4.06 -5.17 -28.76
CA VAL A 485 -3.67 -4.16 -29.77
C VAL A 485 -4.72 -3.06 -29.87
N VAL A 486 -6.00 -3.41 -29.99
CA VAL A 486 -7.10 -2.43 -30.04
C VAL A 486 -7.19 -1.59 -28.76
N ILE A 487 -7.03 -2.21 -27.59
CA ILE A 487 -7.04 -1.50 -26.30
C ILE A 487 -5.84 -0.55 -26.17
N LEU A 488 -4.65 -0.96 -26.64
CA LEU A 488 -3.47 -0.09 -26.66
C LEU A 488 -3.65 1.11 -27.60
N LEU A 489 -4.22 0.91 -28.79
CA LEU A 489 -4.56 2.01 -29.71
C LEU A 489 -5.62 2.95 -29.12
N GLY A 490 -6.60 2.38 -28.40
CA GLY A 490 -7.57 3.16 -27.63
C GLY A 490 -6.92 3.99 -26.53
N ALA A 491 -5.99 3.40 -25.76
CA ALA A 491 -5.25 4.08 -24.71
C ALA A 491 -4.43 5.26 -25.26
N ILE A 492 -3.66 5.03 -26.34
CA ILE A 492 -2.95 6.08 -27.09
C ILE A 492 -3.91 7.22 -27.42
N SER A 493 -5.04 6.91 -28.05
CA SER A 493 -6.00 7.93 -28.51
C SER A 493 -6.60 8.74 -27.35
N ILE A 494 -6.99 8.06 -26.26
CA ILE A 494 -7.61 8.69 -25.08
C ILE A 494 -6.59 9.56 -24.34
N HIS A 495 -5.36 9.06 -24.15
CA HIS A 495 -4.29 9.78 -23.48
C HIS A 495 -3.84 10.99 -24.29
N ALA A 496 -3.70 10.85 -25.61
CA ALA A 496 -3.42 11.97 -26.50
C ALA A 496 -4.47 13.07 -26.39
N PHE A 497 -5.75 12.71 -26.38
CA PHE A 497 -6.84 13.68 -26.20
C PHE A 497 -6.77 14.36 -24.82
N PHE A 498 -6.47 13.62 -23.76
CA PHE A 498 -6.24 14.18 -22.41
C PHE A 498 -5.17 15.28 -22.43
N SER A 499 -3.99 14.98 -22.99
CA SER A 499 -2.88 15.92 -23.04
C SER A 499 -3.17 17.14 -23.91
N ILE A 500 -3.82 16.96 -25.06
CA ILE A 500 -4.23 18.07 -25.94
C ILE A 500 -5.23 18.97 -25.23
N ALA A 501 -6.23 18.39 -24.55
CA ALA A 501 -7.23 19.15 -23.80
C ALA A 501 -6.58 19.97 -22.66
N LEU A 502 -5.61 19.38 -21.96
CA LEU A 502 -4.88 20.06 -20.89
C LEU A 502 -3.97 21.18 -21.44
N GLN A 503 -3.33 20.95 -22.59
CA GLN A 503 -2.50 21.96 -23.28
C GLN A 503 -3.34 23.12 -23.85
N ALA A 504 -4.55 22.82 -24.31
CA ALA A 504 -5.51 23.81 -24.81
C ALA A 504 -6.19 24.61 -23.68
N SER A 505 -6.08 24.16 -22.42
CA SER A 505 -6.67 24.87 -21.27
C SER A 505 -6.06 26.27 -21.12
N SER A 506 -6.92 27.26 -20.91
CA SER A 506 -6.55 28.64 -20.57
C SER A 506 -6.62 28.94 -19.08
N THR A 507 -7.01 27.95 -18.25
CA THR A 507 -7.14 28.09 -16.80
C THR A 507 -6.30 27.04 -16.08
N LEU A 508 -5.85 27.39 -14.88
CA LEU A 508 -5.13 26.47 -14.01
C LEU A 508 -6.10 25.42 -13.44
N ILE A 509 -5.72 24.15 -13.51
CA ILE A 509 -6.55 23.02 -13.05
C ILE A 509 -6.35 22.68 -11.56
N ASP A 510 -5.37 23.31 -10.93
CA ASP A 510 -4.94 23.07 -9.54
C ASP A 510 -5.78 23.78 -8.48
N GLY A 511 -6.76 24.59 -8.90
CA GLY A 511 -7.60 25.37 -8.00
C GLY A 511 -6.85 26.45 -7.21
N GLY A 512 -5.68 26.90 -7.69
CA GLY A 512 -4.85 27.92 -7.04
C GLY A 512 -3.80 27.37 -6.06
N PHE A 513 -3.62 26.05 -5.98
CA PHE A 513 -2.61 25.42 -5.14
C PHE A 513 -1.19 25.92 -5.44
N TYR A 514 -0.72 25.84 -6.68
CA TYR A 514 0.61 26.31 -7.07
C TYR A 514 0.76 27.83 -6.94
N GLN A 515 -0.33 28.57 -7.11
CA GLN A 515 -0.34 30.02 -6.85
C GLN A 515 -0.07 30.31 -5.37
N SER A 516 -0.62 29.51 -4.45
CA SER A 516 -0.43 29.68 -3.00
C SER A 516 1.00 29.43 -2.51
N LEU A 517 1.81 28.70 -3.29
CA LEU A 517 3.20 28.40 -2.95
C LEU A 517 4.14 29.59 -3.19
N GLU A 518 3.74 30.59 -3.97
CA GLU A 518 4.56 31.77 -4.31
C GLU A 518 6.01 31.42 -4.72
N ARG A 519 6.15 30.38 -5.56
CA ARG A 519 7.46 29.88 -5.98
C ARG A 519 8.31 30.97 -6.67
N PRO A 520 9.59 31.13 -6.29
CA PRO A 520 10.45 32.15 -6.87
C PRO A 520 10.96 31.78 -8.28
N TRP A 521 10.87 30.48 -8.63
CA TRP A 521 11.21 29.92 -9.93
C TRP A 521 9.94 29.38 -10.60
N ALA A 522 9.90 29.37 -11.94
CA ALA A 522 8.73 28.95 -12.73
C ALA A 522 7.43 29.73 -12.41
N THR A 523 7.49 31.05 -12.43
CA THR A 523 6.39 31.96 -12.05
C THR A 523 5.19 31.93 -13.02
N ASP A 524 5.40 31.57 -14.28
CA ASP A 524 4.30 31.33 -15.23
C ASP A 524 3.67 29.95 -15.02
N LEU A 525 2.63 29.92 -14.18
CA LEU A 525 1.91 28.69 -13.82
C LEU A 525 1.22 28.03 -15.02
N LEU A 526 0.75 28.82 -16.00
CA LEU A 526 0.04 28.30 -17.15
C LEU A 526 1.02 27.69 -18.16
N ALA A 527 2.19 28.29 -18.35
CA ALA A 527 3.28 27.70 -19.13
C ALA A 527 3.79 26.39 -18.51
N ASP A 528 3.92 26.34 -17.18
CA ASP A 528 4.27 25.12 -16.44
C ASP A 528 3.24 24.01 -16.65
N GLN A 529 1.94 24.34 -16.61
CA GLN A 529 0.86 23.40 -16.92
C GLN A 529 0.92 22.86 -18.35
N LYS A 530 1.09 23.75 -19.35
CA LYS A 530 1.19 23.38 -20.77
C LYS A 530 2.42 22.52 -21.07
N THR A 531 3.54 22.79 -20.38
CA THR A 531 4.74 21.97 -20.45
C THR A 531 4.49 20.59 -19.86
N GLY A 532 3.84 20.52 -18.69
CA GLY A 532 3.41 19.25 -18.10
C GLY A 532 2.47 18.46 -19.01
N ALA A 533 1.54 19.12 -19.71
CA ALA A 533 0.66 18.48 -20.67
C ALA A 533 1.44 17.83 -21.84
N ALA A 534 2.45 18.54 -22.36
CA ALA A 534 3.33 18.03 -23.42
C ALA A 534 4.20 16.85 -22.95
N ILE A 535 4.70 16.91 -21.71
CA ILE A 535 5.43 15.80 -21.08
C ILE A 535 4.51 14.60 -20.89
N GLY A 536 3.31 14.81 -20.36
CA GLY A 536 2.30 13.76 -20.19
C GLY A 536 2.01 13.05 -21.50
N TRP A 537 1.92 13.81 -22.61
CA TRP A 537 1.77 13.23 -23.94
C TRP A 537 2.97 12.35 -24.32
N ALA A 538 4.19 12.88 -24.28
CA ALA A 538 5.39 12.15 -24.71
C ALA A 538 5.65 10.89 -23.87
N MET A 539 5.54 11.02 -22.54
CA MET A 539 5.73 9.90 -21.61
C MET A 539 4.53 8.93 -21.60
N GLY A 540 3.37 9.37 -22.08
CA GLY A 540 2.19 8.56 -22.38
C GLY A 540 2.42 7.64 -23.58
N GLU A 541 2.76 8.24 -24.72
CA GLU A 541 2.79 7.55 -26.00
C GLU A 541 3.96 6.58 -26.13
N ILE A 542 5.18 6.99 -25.74
CA ILE A 542 6.40 6.21 -25.98
C ILE A 542 6.31 4.80 -25.35
N PRO A 543 5.96 4.64 -24.06
CA PRO A 543 5.86 3.31 -23.45
C PRO A 543 4.72 2.46 -24.06
N ILE A 544 3.58 3.07 -24.40
CA ILE A 544 2.44 2.35 -24.98
C ILE A 544 2.77 1.86 -26.39
N VAL A 545 3.46 2.65 -27.20
CA VAL A 545 3.95 2.25 -28.53
C VAL A 545 4.94 1.09 -28.43
N ILE A 546 5.87 1.13 -27.46
CA ILE A 546 6.79 0.01 -27.21
C ILE A 546 6.00 -1.26 -26.84
N ALA A 547 5.00 -1.14 -25.96
CA ALA A 547 4.12 -2.25 -25.57
C ALA A 547 3.29 -2.78 -26.75
N LEU A 548 2.84 -1.90 -27.64
CA LEU A 548 2.11 -2.22 -28.87
C LEU A 548 2.99 -3.03 -29.82
N ILE A 549 4.21 -2.56 -30.09
CA ILE A 549 5.19 -3.28 -30.93
C ILE A 549 5.48 -4.66 -30.32
N ALA A 550 5.73 -4.74 -29.01
CA ALA A 550 5.99 -6.01 -28.34
C ALA A 550 4.79 -6.97 -28.44
N THR A 551 3.57 -6.47 -28.28
CA THR A 551 2.33 -7.26 -28.39
C THR A 551 2.11 -7.76 -29.82
N PHE A 552 2.38 -6.91 -30.81
CA PHE A 552 2.29 -7.26 -32.23
C PHE A 552 3.32 -8.35 -32.63
N ILE A 553 4.56 -8.22 -32.13
CA ILE A 553 5.59 -9.26 -32.33
C ILE A 553 5.18 -10.58 -31.66
N GLN A 554 4.58 -10.53 -30.46
CA GLN A 554 4.08 -11.74 -29.79
C GLN A 554 2.97 -12.40 -30.59
N TRP A 555 2.03 -11.60 -31.11
CA TRP A 555 0.92 -12.07 -31.93
C TRP A 555 1.41 -12.79 -33.19
N THR A 556 2.23 -12.12 -34.01
CA THR A 556 2.78 -12.69 -35.26
C THR A 556 3.54 -14.00 -35.03
N ARG A 557 4.25 -14.13 -33.91
CA ARG A 557 4.95 -15.37 -33.53
C ARG A 557 4.00 -16.50 -33.12
N VAL A 558 2.90 -16.19 -32.44
CA VAL A 558 1.89 -17.19 -32.06
C VAL A 558 1.14 -17.66 -33.29
N ASP A 559 0.68 -16.74 -34.13
CA ASP A 559 -0.03 -17.05 -35.37
C ASP A 559 0.83 -17.89 -36.33
N ALA A 560 2.12 -17.54 -36.51
CA ALA A 560 3.02 -18.35 -37.32
C ALA A 560 3.21 -19.79 -36.80
N ARG A 561 3.17 -19.98 -35.46
CA ARG A 561 3.24 -21.32 -34.86
C ARG A 561 1.94 -22.08 -35.01
N GLU A 562 0.80 -21.41 -34.90
CA GLU A 562 -0.52 -22.02 -35.09
C GLU A 562 -0.75 -22.40 -36.55
N ALA A 563 -0.39 -21.52 -37.50
CA ALA A 563 -0.40 -21.82 -38.94
C ALA A 563 0.44 -23.07 -39.25
N LYS A 564 1.69 -23.13 -38.77
CA LYS A 564 2.56 -24.31 -38.97
C LYS A 564 1.99 -25.60 -38.37
N ARG A 565 1.25 -25.51 -37.26
CA ARG A 565 0.57 -26.68 -36.66
C ARG A 565 -0.64 -27.10 -37.49
N ALA A 566 -1.40 -26.13 -38.02
CA ALA A 566 -2.54 -26.38 -38.89
C ALA A 566 -2.09 -27.04 -40.20
N ASP A 567 -1.02 -26.53 -40.83
CA ASP A 567 -0.43 -27.12 -42.05
C ASP A 567 -0.02 -28.57 -41.80
N LYS A 568 0.70 -28.85 -40.69
CA LYS A 568 1.12 -30.21 -40.35
C LYS A 568 -0.07 -31.16 -40.12
N ASN A 569 -1.15 -30.67 -39.50
CA ASN A 569 -2.35 -31.48 -39.31
C ASN A 569 -3.05 -31.72 -40.65
N SER A 570 -3.16 -30.70 -41.51
CA SER A 570 -3.73 -30.84 -42.85
C SER A 570 -2.95 -31.82 -43.71
N GLU A 571 -1.61 -31.78 -43.68
CA GLU A 571 -0.75 -32.74 -44.38
C GLU A 571 -0.99 -34.18 -43.89
N ARG A 572 -1.14 -34.36 -42.57
CA ARG A 572 -1.44 -35.66 -41.97
C ARG A 572 -2.83 -36.16 -42.40
N ASP A 573 -3.85 -35.31 -42.31
CA ASP A 573 -5.22 -35.67 -42.64
C ASP A 573 -5.36 -36.00 -44.15
N LEU A 574 -4.63 -35.27 -45.02
CA LEU A 574 -4.51 -35.59 -46.44
C LEU A 574 -3.80 -36.92 -46.68
N ALA A 575 -2.73 -37.23 -45.94
CA ALA A 575 -2.05 -38.51 -46.04
C ALA A 575 -2.96 -39.68 -45.60
N GLU A 576 -3.69 -39.53 -44.49
CA GLU A 576 -4.67 -40.52 -44.02
C GLU A 576 -5.81 -40.73 -45.04
N TYR A 577 -6.30 -39.65 -45.66
CA TYR A 577 -7.31 -39.71 -46.71
C TYR A 577 -6.79 -40.40 -47.97
N ASN A 578 -5.57 -40.09 -48.40
CA ASN A 578 -4.92 -40.74 -49.54
C ASN A 578 -4.70 -42.24 -49.30
N ASP A 579 -4.30 -42.63 -48.08
CA ASP A 579 -4.17 -44.04 -47.69
C ASP A 579 -5.53 -44.78 -47.70
N TYR A 580 -6.61 -44.11 -47.26
CA TYR A 580 -7.97 -44.64 -47.36
C TYR A 580 -8.40 -44.87 -48.82
N LEU A 581 -8.15 -43.89 -49.70
CA LEU A 581 -8.42 -44.02 -51.13
C LEU A 581 -7.61 -45.16 -51.78
N ARG A 582 -6.34 -45.34 -51.38
CA ARG A 582 -5.49 -46.44 -51.87
C ARG A 582 -6.08 -47.81 -51.51
N LYS A 583 -6.50 -48.00 -50.25
CA LYS A 583 -7.15 -49.24 -49.79
C LYS A 583 -8.45 -49.54 -50.54
N LEU A 584 -9.26 -48.51 -50.82
CA LEU A 584 -10.48 -48.64 -51.64
C LEU A 584 -10.18 -49.07 -53.09
N ALA A 585 -9.10 -48.55 -53.68
CA ALA A 585 -8.69 -48.90 -55.03
C ALA A 585 -8.13 -50.34 -55.12
N GLU A 586 -7.35 -50.76 -54.12
CA GLU A 586 -6.84 -52.13 -54.01
C GLU A 586 -7.98 -53.13 -53.82
N GLY A 587 -8.93 -52.86 -52.91
CA GLY A 587 -10.09 -53.73 -52.70
C GLY A 587 -11.05 -53.86 -53.89
N ARG A 588 -10.96 -52.98 -54.90
CA ARG A 588 -11.71 -53.07 -56.17
C ARG A 588 -10.98 -53.82 -57.27
N ARG A 589 -9.67 -54.08 -57.13
CA ARG A 589 -8.89 -54.87 -58.10
C ARG A 589 -8.96 -56.37 -57.83
N ASP A 590 -9.30 -56.75 -56.60
CA ASP A 590 -9.42 -58.15 -56.16
C ASP A 590 -10.87 -58.69 -56.25
N SER A 591 -11.79 -57.91 -56.84
CA SER A 591 -13.18 -58.27 -57.17
C SER A 591 -13.40 -58.24 -58.67
#